data_AF-L9ZMJ6-F1
#
_entry.id   AF-L9ZMJ6-F1
#
_cell.length_a   1.000
_cell.length_b   1.000
_cell.length_c   1.000
_cell.angle_alpha   90.00
_cell.angle_beta   90.00
_cell.angle_gamma   90.00
#
_symmetry.space_group_name_H-M   'P 1'
#
loop_
_entity.id
_entity.type
_entity.pdbx_description
1 polymer ?
#
loop_
_entity_poly.entity_id
_entity_poly.type
_entity_poly.pdbx_seq_one_letter_code
_entity_poly.pdbx_strand_id
1 'polypeptide(L)'
;MDEHEGAVGTAATPTATDEDHHPTQIEFADGPIIAEFVHCDTVRVTGSASELILSLFWWDENGQIGTISEPVGSVDGERDISATDEFGEFAYGPIVTGLECFTGDGPVVPGAGAVDITNPTVDACIAAVRSEYDEPEELEAPAIDRSSSAVGTSE
;
A
#
# COMPACT_ATOMS: atom_id res chain seq x y z
N MET A 1 -53.37 22.07 5.90
CA MET A 1 -52.77 22.18 4.58
C MET A 1 -51.44 22.88 4.77
N ASP A 2 -50.42 22.09 5.07
CA ASP A 2 -49.32 21.72 4.14
C ASP A 2 -48.17 22.73 4.36
N GLU A 3 -47.22 22.43 5.26
CA GLU A 3 -45.94 21.75 4.97
C GLU A 3 -45.02 22.57 4.04
N HIS A 4 -43.89 23.07 4.54
CA HIS A 4 -42.56 22.54 4.19
C HIS A 4 -41.40 23.31 4.84
N GLU A 5 -40.54 22.51 5.47
CA GLU A 5 -39.20 22.80 5.97
C GLU A 5 -38.20 23.08 4.83
N GLY A 6 -37.04 23.67 5.18
CA GLY A 6 -35.93 23.79 4.23
C GLY A 6 -34.71 24.49 4.83
N ALA A 7 -34.03 23.83 5.76
CA ALA A 7 -32.70 24.22 6.21
C ALA A 7 -31.70 24.09 5.05
N VAL A 8 -31.04 25.20 4.68
CA VAL A 8 -29.89 25.20 3.80
C VAL A 8 -28.66 24.75 4.58
N GLY A 9 -28.47 23.44 4.67
CA GLY A 9 -27.17 22.84 4.98
C GLY A 9 -26.32 22.88 3.71
N THR A 10 -25.29 23.71 3.71
CA THR A 10 -24.24 23.69 2.68
C THR A 10 -23.69 22.28 2.56
N ALA A 11 -23.72 21.74 1.34
CA ALA A 11 -23.25 20.42 0.99
C ALA A 11 -21.82 20.19 1.49
N ALA A 12 -21.67 19.26 2.43
CA ALA A 12 -20.40 18.60 2.66
C ALA A 12 -20.09 17.75 1.42
N THR A 13 -18.97 18.02 0.78
CA THR A 13 -18.33 17.09 -0.16
C THR A 13 -18.28 15.71 0.51
N PRO A 14 -18.67 14.61 -0.18
CA PRO A 14 -18.40 13.29 0.35
C PRO A 14 -16.89 13.08 0.34
N THR A 15 -16.23 13.37 1.46
CA THR A 15 -14.93 12.79 1.77
C THR A 15 -15.16 11.29 1.77
N ALA A 16 -14.57 10.58 0.81
CA ALA A 16 -14.46 9.14 0.87
C ALA A 16 -13.52 8.82 2.04
N THR A 17 -14.04 8.91 3.26
CA THR A 17 -13.36 8.38 4.43
C THR A 17 -13.66 6.90 4.39
N ASP A 18 -12.77 6.15 3.76
CA ASP A 18 -12.73 4.70 3.94
C ASP A 18 -12.19 4.44 5.37
N GLU A 19 -13.08 4.56 6.36
CA GLU A 19 -12.78 4.48 7.80
C GLU A 19 -12.72 3.05 8.35
N ASP A 20 -12.76 2.03 7.49
CA ASP A 20 -12.81 0.62 7.91
C ASP A 20 -11.71 -0.22 7.24
N HIS A 21 -10.50 0.34 7.12
CA HIS A 21 -9.32 -0.46 6.84
C HIS A 21 -8.82 -1.07 8.15
N HIS A 22 -9.31 -2.27 8.47
CA HIS A 22 -8.72 -3.07 9.54
C HIS A 22 -7.27 -3.43 9.19
N PRO A 23 -6.34 -3.33 10.16
CA PRO A 23 -4.97 -3.74 9.94
C PRO A 23 -4.89 -5.23 9.60
N THR A 24 -3.93 -5.61 8.75
CA THR A 24 -3.73 -7.02 8.40
C THR A 24 -2.94 -7.69 9.51
N GLN A 25 -3.57 -8.63 10.22
CA GLN A 25 -2.95 -9.39 11.30
C GLN A 25 -2.61 -10.81 10.84
N ILE A 26 -1.39 -11.26 11.12
CA ILE A 26 -0.91 -12.60 10.83
C ILE A 26 -0.26 -13.20 12.08
N GLU A 27 -0.62 -14.43 12.45
CA GLU A 27 -0.13 -15.08 13.66
C GLU A 27 1.10 -15.95 13.40
N PHE A 28 2.17 -15.72 14.16
CA PHE A 28 3.39 -16.55 14.15
C PHE A 28 3.61 -17.24 15.50
N ALA A 29 4.57 -18.17 15.54
CA ALA A 29 4.97 -18.87 16.76
C ALA A 29 5.46 -17.90 17.86
N ASP A 30 6.09 -16.80 17.45
CA ASP A 30 6.66 -15.76 18.32
C ASP A 30 5.67 -14.62 18.62
N GLY A 31 4.42 -14.72 18.14
CA GLY A 31 3.36 -13.73 18.33
C GLY A 31 2.80 -13.20 17.01
N PRO A 32 1.72 -12.39 17.05
CA PRO A 32 1.17 -11.80 15.84
C PRO A 32 2.08 -10.70 15.28
N ILE A 33 2.22 -10.66 13.96
CA ILE A 33 2.70 -9.48 13.22
C ILE A 33 1.46 -8.81 12.62
N ILE A 34 1.33 -7.52 12.88
CA ILE A 34 0.25 -6.68 12.41
C ILE A 34 0.87 -5.62 11.50
N ALA A 35 0.36 -5.51 10.27
CA ALA A 35 0.75 -4.48 9.32
C ALA A 35 -0.45 -3.55 9.04
N GLU A 36 -0.26 -2.26 9.26
CA GLU A 36 -1.24 -1.20 9.03
C GLU A 36 -0.68 -0.21 8.02
N PHE A 37 -1.31 -0.13 6.84
CA PHE A 37 -0.91 0.81 5.79
C PHE A 37 -1.50 2.19 6.08
N VAL A 38 -0.85 2.91 7.00
CA VAL A 38 -1.30 4.21 7.54
C VAL A 38 -1.25 5.34 6.51
N HIS A 39 -0.40 5.22 5.49
CA HIS A 39 -0.30 6.17 4.39
C HIS A 39 0.18 5.46 3.11
N CYS A 40 0.06 6.11 1.95
CA CYS A 40 0.47 5.52 0.68
C CYS A 40 1.96 5.14 0.63
N ASP A 41 2.83 5.89 1.32
CA ASP A 41 4.27 5.61 1.40
C ASP A 41 4.70 4.92 2.70
N THR A 42 3.79 4.74 3.67
CA THR A 42 4.15 4.33 5.04
C THR A 42 3.30 3.16 5.53
N VAL A 43 3.99 2.15 6.07
CA VAL A 43 3.38 1.03 6.78
C VAL A 43 3.86 1.00 8.24
N ARG A 44 2.92 0.83 9.17
CA ARG A 44 3.20 0.54 10.57
C ARG A 44 3.21 -0.96 10.79
N VAL A 45 4.27 -1.47 11.38
CA VAL A 45 4.43 -2.88 11.72
C VAL A 45 4.53 -3.03 13.22
N THR A 46 3.68 -3.87 13.80
CA THR A 46 3.72 -4.26 15.21
C THR A 46 3.93 -5.76 15.33
N GLY A 47 4.94 -6.19 16.06
CA GLY A 47 5.32 -7.60 16.22
C GLY A 47 6.84 -7.79 16.30
N SER A 48 7.30 -9.00 16.01
CA SER A 48 8.73 -9.31 15.91
C SER A 48 9.02 -10.00 14.58
N ALA A 49 9.90 -9.39 13.78
CA ALA A 49 10.35 -9.90 12.49
C ALA A 49 11.88 -9.75 12.43
N SER A 50 12.57 -10.82 12.03
CA SER A 50 14.03 -10.81 11.90
C SER A 50 14.50 -9.93 10.74
N GLU A 51 13.68 -9.82 9.70
CA GLU A 51 13.93 -8.95 8.56
C GLU A 51 12.60 -8.69 7.83
N LEU A 52 12.52 -7.55 7.14
CA LEU A 52 11.36 -7.17 6.33
C LEU A 52 11.82 -6.74 4.95
N ILE A 53 11.09 -7.13 3.90
CA ILE A 53 11.25 -6.55 2.56
C ILE A 53 10.05 -5.65 2.28
N LEU A 54 10.31 -4.38 1.99
CA LEU A 54 9.28 -3.42 1.60
C LEU A 54 9.19 -3.38 0.08
N SER A 55 7.98 -3.55 -0.46
CA SER A 55 7.72 -3.45 -1.90
C SER A 55 6.90 -2.23 -2.23
N LEU A 56 7.29 -1.52 -3.27
CA LEU A 56 6.65 -0.27 -3.70
C LEU A 56 6.89 0.02 -5.18
N PHE A 57 6.13 0.96 -5.71
CA PHE A 57 6.42 1.60 -6.99
C PHE A 57 6.23 3.12 -6.90
N TRP A 58 6.76 3.82 -7.90
CA TRP A 58 6.64 5.26 -8.07
C TRP A 58 6.70 5.59 -9.56
N TRP A 59 6.46 6.85 -9.91
CA TRP A 59 6.77 7.37 -11.23
C TRP A 59 7.92 8.37 -11.16
N ASP A 60 8.80 8.32 -12.16
CA ASP A 60 9.84 9.33 -12.34
C ASP A 60 9.29 10.60 -13.00
N GLU A 61 10.15 11.62 -13.17
CA GLU A 61 9.79 12.92 -13.79
C GLU A 61 9.25 12.80 -15.22
N ASN A 62 9.47 11.68 -15.91
CA ASN A 62 8.96 11.40 -17.25
C ASN A 62 7.65 10.58 -17.22
N GLY A 63 7.10 10.32 -16.03
CA GLY A 63 5.94 9.48 -15.83
C GLY A 63 6.19 7.99 -16.01
N GLN A 64 7.46 7.55 -15.96
CA GLN A 64 7.80 6.12 -16.07
C GLN A 64 7.81 5.42 -14.72
N ILE A 65 7.34 4.16 -14.70
CA ILE A 65 7.25 3.41 -13.44
C ILE A 65 8.60 2.83 -13.02
N GLY A 66 8.98 3.12 -11.78
CA GLY A 66 10.04 2.42 -11.05
C GLY A 66 9.46 1.53 -9.95
N THR A 67 10.16 0.44 -9.62
CA THR A 67 9.78 -0.50 -8.55
C THR A 67 10.96 -0.80 -7.64
N ILE A 68 10.71 -0.95 -6.34
CA ILE A 68 11.69 -1.39 -5.33
C ILE A 68 11.08 -2.54 -4.54
N SER A 69 11.88 -3.56 -4.28
CA SER A 69 11.60 -4.64 -3.34
C SER A 69 12.90 -4.96 -2.60
N GLU A 70 13.19 -4.22 -1.54
CA GLU A 70 14.48 -4.27 -0.84
C GLU A 70 14.28 -4.47 0.69
N PRO A 71 15.27 -5.05 1.38
CA PRO A 71 15.23 -5.19 2.83
C PRO A 71 15.26 -3.84 3.56
N VAL A 72 14.47 -3.70 4.62
CA VAL A 72 14.33 -2.46 5.43
C VAL A 72 14.72 -2.64 6.90
N GLY A 73 15.20 -3.83 7.27
CA GLY A 73 15.65 -4.19 8.61
C GLY A 73 14.60 -4.94 9.43
N SER A 74 15.06 -5.46 10.57
CA SER A 74 14.24 -6.12 11.58
C SER A 74 13.26 -5.17 12.28
N VAL A 75 12.23 -5.75 12.89
CA VAL A 75 11.31 -5.07 13.81
C VAL A 75 11.22 -5.87 15.11
N ASP A 76 11.31 -5.18 16.25
CA ASP A 76 11.03 -5.75 17.57
C ASP A 76 10.13 -4.77 18.35
N GLY A 77 8.85 -5.09 18.45
CA GLY A 77 7.83 -4.23 19.04
C GLY A 77 7.01 -3.49 17.97
N GLU A 78 7.28 -2.22 17.75
CA GLU A 78 6.53 -1.38 16.79
C GLU A 78 7.51 -0.51 15.98
N ARG A 79 7.28 -0.42 14.67
CA ARG A 79 8.05 0.46 13.77
C ARG A 79 7.15 1.00 12.65
N ASP A 80 7.22 2.30 12.44
CA ASP A 80 6.75 2.95 11.22
C ASP A 80 7.87 2.89 10.16
N ILE A 81 7.53 2.44 8.95
CA ILE A 81 8.45 2.28 7.84
C ILE A 81 7.93 3.14 6.68
N SER A 82 8.60 4.25 6.42
CA SER A 82 8.33 5.12 5.25
C SER A 82 9.28 4.77 4.11
N ALA A 83 8.72 4.61 2.91
CA ALA A 83 9.49 4.46 1.70
C ALA A 83 10.48 5.61 1.47
N THR A 84 10.09 6.84 1.82
CA THR A 84 10.92 8.03 1.60
C THR A 84 12.13 8.05 2.54
N ASP A 85 11.93 7.65 3.80
CA ASP A 85 13.03 7.54 4.76
C ASP A 85 14.00 6.39 4.41
N GLU A 86 13.49 5.26 3.90
CA GLU A 86 14.32 4.08 3.60
C GLU A 86 15.04 4.19 2.24
N PHE A 87 14.42 4.81 1.24
CA PHE A 87 14.91 4.79 -0.15
C PHE A 87 15.17 6.16 -0.77
N GLY A 88 14.83 7.25 -0.08
CA GLY A 88 15.03 8.62 -0.54
C GLY A 88 13.80 9.24 -1.22
N GLU A 89 14.00 10.38 -1.87
CA GLU A 89 12.90 11.15 -2.48
C GLU A 89 12.46 10.57 -3.83
N PHE A 90 11.17 10.68 -4.12
CA PHE A 90 10.54 10.21 -5.35
C PHE A 90 9.85 11.36 -6.07
N ALA A 91 9.79 11.31 -7.41
CA ALA A 91 9.16 12.38 -8.19
C ALA A 91 7.63 12.36 -8.03
N TYR A 92 6.99 11.20 -8.24
CA TYR A 92 5.56 11.01 -8.01
C TYR A 92 5.28 9.69 -7.29
N GLY A 93 4.55 9.76 -6.17
CA GLY A 93 4.48 8.67 -5.19
C GLY A 93 5.49 8.90 -4.06
N PRO A 94 6.03 7.86 -3.40
CA PRO A 94 5.92 6.42 -3.69
C PRO A 94 4.63 5.79 -3.16
N ILE A 95 4.29 4.61 -3.67
CA ILE A 95 3.16 3.80 -3.20
C ILE A 95 3.68 2.43 -2.75
N VAL A 96 3.60 2.17 -1.44
CA VAL A 96 3.87 0.87 -0.84
C VAL A 96 2.80 -0.11 -1.31
N THR A 97 3.23 -1.18 -1.96
CA THR A 97 2.34 -2.24 -2.45
C THR A 97 2.22 -3.41 -1.50
N GLY A 98 3.22 -3.59 -0.63
CA GLY A 98 3.19 -4.69 0.32
C GLY A 98 4.48 -4.82 1.13
N LEU A 99 4.43 -5.77 2.05
CA LEU A 99 5.50 -6.09 2.98
C LEU A 99 5.67 -7.61 3.00
N GLU A 100 6.90 -8.07 2.94
CA GLU A 100 7.25 -9.47 3.14
C GLU A 100 8.02 -9.62 4.46
N CYS A 101 7.56 -10.55 5.30
CA CYS A 101 8.08 -10.75 6.65
C CYS A 101 8.93 -12.02 6.77
N PHE A 102 10.09 -11.92 7.41
CA PHE A 102 10.97 -13.03 7.75
C PHE A 102 11.06 -13.17 9.27
N THR A 103 11.01 -14.41 9.77
CA THR A 103 11.05 -14.72 11.21
C THR A 103 12.17 -15.67 11.62
N GLY A 104 13.10 -15.99 10.70
CA GLY A 104 14.23 -16.88 10.96
C GLY A 104 15.54 -16.39 10.36
N ASP A 105 16.62 -17.15 10.60
CA ASP A 105 18.00 -16.86 10.14
C ASP A 105 18.26 -17.27 8.67
N GLY A 106 17.22 -17.46 7.89
CA GLY A 106 17.31 -17.83 6.47
C GLY A 106 17.77 -16.66 5.59
N PRO A 107 18.16 -16.93 4.33
CA PRO A 107 18.47 -15.86 3.40
C PRO A 107 17.23 -14.99 3.14
N VAL A 108 17.44 -13.68 3.13
CA VAL A 108 16.40 -12.68 2.88
C VAL A 108 16.42 -12.36 1.41
N VAL A 109 15.40 -12.82 0.69
CA VAL A 109 15.30 -12.68 -0.77
C VAL A 109 13.83 -12.42 -1.10
N PRO A 110 13.51 -11.46 -1.98
CA PRO A 110 12.13 -11.19 -2.36
C PRO A 110 11.39 -12.46 -2.83
N GLY A 111 10.19 -12.69 -2.28
CA GLY A 111 9.33 -13.84 -2.60
C GLY A 111 9.64 -15.10 -1.79
N ALA A 112 10.57 -15.02 -0.83
CA ALA A 112 10.94 -16.14 0.06
C ALA A 112 10.51 -15.90 1.52
N GLY A 113 9.72 -14.86 1.78
CA GLY A 113 9.23 -14.54 3.10
C GLY A 113 8.35 -15.64 3.68
N ALA A 114 8.26 -15.65 5.00
CA ALA A 114 7.31 -16.51 5.69
C ALA A 114 5.87 -16.07 5.36
N VAL A 115 5.67 -14.77 5.14
CA VAL A 115 4.38 -14.15 4.87
C VAL A 115 4.57 -12.96 3.92
N ASP A 116 3.65 -12.84 2.97
CA ASP A 116 3.46 -11.67 2.12
C ASP A 116 2.17 -10.94 2.53
N ILE A 117 2.25 -9.63 2.71
CA ILE A 117 1.12 -8.77 3.07
C ILE A 117 0.97 -7.71 1.99
N THR A 118 -0.14 -7.76 1.27
CA THR A 118 -0.47 -6.76 0.24
C THR A 118 -1.18 -5.55 0.84
N ASN A 119 -0.84 -4.36 0.39
CA ASN A 119 -1.53 -3.13 0.76
C ASN A 119 -2.95 -3.08 0.11
N PRO A 120 -4.04 -3.06 0.89
CA PRO A 120 -5.39 -2.98 0.35
C PRO A 120 -5.74 -1.62 -0.28
N THR A 121 -4.97 -0.56 0.02
CA THR A 121 -5.26 0.81 -0.42
C THR A 121 -4.55 1.22 -1.72
N VAL A 122 -3.83 0.30 -2.38
CA VAL A 122 -3.00 0.60 -3.57
C VAL A 122 -3.78 1.30 -4.67
N ASP A 123 -4.96 0.79 -5.06
CA ASP A 123 -5.79 1.41 -6.11
C ASP A 123 -6.22 2.84 -5.72
N ALA A 124 -6.50 3.10 -4.44
CA ALA A 124 -6.88 4.43 -3.94
C ALA A 124 -5.68 5.39 -3.94
N CYS A 125 -4.51 4.90 -3.55
CA CYS A 125 -3.26 5.66 -3.60
C CYS A 125 -2.86 6.05 -5.03
N ILE A 126 -3.03 5.14 -6.00
CA ILE A 126 -2.80 5.44 -7.42
C ILE A 126 -3.71 6.58 -7.89
N ALA A 127 -5.00 6.51 -7.55
CA ALA A 127 -5.96 7.53 -7.93
C ALA A 127 -5.62 8.89 -7.31
N ALA A 128 -5.17 8.92 -6.06
CA ALA A 128 -4.76 10.14 -5.37
C ALA A 128 -3.53 10.79 -6.03
N VAL A 129 -2.47 10.02 -6.28
CA VAL A 129 -1.26 10.54 -6.96
C VAL A 129 -1.61 11.06 -8.35
N ARG A 130 -2.37 10.30 -9.14
CA ARG A 130 -2.78 10.76 -10.47
C ARG A 130 -3.59 12.05 -10.42
N SER A 131 -4.53 12.16 -9.48
CA SER A 131 -5.33 13.38 -9.33
C SER A 131 -4.50 14.61 -8.92
N GLU A 132 -3.36 14.42 -8.24
CA GLU A 132 -2.48 15.51 -7.81
C GLU A 132 -1.57 15.99 -8.96
N TYR A 133 -1.13 15.10 -9.84
CA TYR A 133 -0.12 15.36 -10.88
C TYR A 133 -0.66 15.33 -12.32
N ASP A 134 -1.98 15.36 -12.53
CA ASP A 134 -2.63 15.35 -13.86
C ASP A 134 -2.37 16.66 -14.66
N GLU A 135 -1.20 16.73 -15.32
CA GLU A 135 -1.01 17.47 -16.59
C GLU A 135 -0.91 16.43 -17.73
N PRO A 136 -1.29 16.75 -18.98
CA PRO A 136 -1.69 15.78 -20.02
C PRO A 136 -0.56 14.94 -20.66
N GLU A 137 0.50 14.62 -19.93
CA GLU A 137 1.47 13.57 -20.30
C GLU A 137 1.38 12.42 -19.27
N GLU A 138 1.06 11.25 -19.82
CA GLU A 138 0.34 10.16 -19.18
C GLU A 138 1.25 9.32 -18.27
N LEU A 139 1.13 9.49 -16.94
CA LEU A 139 1.75 8.56 -15.98
C LEU A 139 1.41 7.11 -16.37
N GLU A 140 2.44 6.30 -16.60
CA GLU A 140 2.27 4.90 -17.02
C GLU A 140 1.33 4.15 -16.05
N ALA A 141 0.60 3.14 -16.54
CA ALA A 141 -0.26 2.33 -15.67
C ALA A 141 0.56 1.24 -14.98
N PRO A 142 0.47 1.09 -13.64
CA PRO A 142 1.17 0.01 -12.96
C PRO A 142 0.63 -1.34 -13.40
N ALA A 143 1.54 -2.26 -13.68
CA ALA A 143 1.21 -3.64 -13.98
C ALA A 143 0.78 -4.35 -12.69
N ILE A 144 -0.46 -4.12 -12.26
CA ILE A 144 -1.06 -4.89 -11.18
C ILE A 144 -1.54 -6.21 -11.78
N ASP A 145 -0.83 -7.30 -11.49
CA ASP A 145 -1.19 -8.64 -11.93
C ASP A 145 -2.48 -9.08 -11.22
N ARG A 146 -3.63 -8.71 -11.79
CA ARG A 146 -4.91 -9.34 -11.48
C ARG A 146 -4.95 -10.70 -12.17
N SER A 147 -4.19 -11.68 -11.67
CA SER A 147 -4.42 -13.09 -11.98
C SER A 147 -5.74 -13.56 -11.34
N SER A 148 -6.87 -13.11 -11.91
CA SER A 148 -8.09 -13.92 -11.93
C SER A 148 -8.24 -14.46 -13.34
N SER A 149 -7.51 -15.54 -13.57
CA SER A 149 -7.82 -16.65 -14.47
C SER A 149 -8.83 -16.32 -15.58
N ALA A 150 -8.31 -16.02 -16.77
CA ALA A 150 -9.00 -16.41 -17.98
C ALA A 150 -9.18 -17.94 -17.96
N VAL A 151 -10.41 -18.41 -17.74
CA VAL A 151 -10.84 -19.70 -18.27
C VAL A 151 -11.81 -19.42 -19.41
N GLY A 152 -11.28 -19.44 -20.62
CA GLY A 152 -12.08 -19.79 -21.79
C GLY A 152 -12.29 -21.30 -21.81
N THR A 153 -13.49 -21.75 -22.19
CA THR A 153 -13.81 -22.92 -23.02
C THR A 153 -15.35 -22.97 -23.10
N SER A 154 -15.93 -22.74 -24.30
CA SER A 154 -16.56 -23.78 -25.16
C SER A 154 -17.81 -24.38 -24.49
N GLU A 155 -19.04 -24.32 -25.02
CA GLU A 155 -19.59 -24.40 -26.39
C GLU A 155 -20.91 -23.62 -26.48
#